data_AF-A0AAW2UDD1-F1
#
_entry.id   AF-A0AAW2UDD1-F1
#
_cell.length_a   1.000
_cell.length_b   1.000
_cell.length_c   1.000
_cell.angle_alpha   90.00
_cell.angle_beta   90.00
_cell.angle_gamma   90.00
#
_symmetry.space_group_name_H-M   'P 1'
#
loop_
_entity.id
_entity.type
_entity.pdbx_description
1 polymer ?
#
loop_
_entity_poly.entity_id
_entity_poly.type
_entity_poly.pdbx_seq_one_letter_code
_entity_poly.pdbx_strand_id
1 'polypeptide(L)'
;MPGIHSIKRCRQRIANLYQREHLMQFLMGLDESFKGIRNQILIMEPLPSVSKAYAIVLRVERQREVSSTYENPTQNMAMQARISGSVNVKNQWVKKGAQDKKN
;
A
#
# COMPACT_ATOMS: atom_id res chain seq x y z
N MET A 1 -11.41 -40.17 1.06
CA MET A 1 -10.33 -39.62 1.90
C MET A 1 -10.12 -38.16 1.50
N PRO A 2 -10.36 -37.17 2.38
CA PRO A 2 -10.08 -35.77 2.04
C PRO A 2 -8.57 -35.58 1.84
N GLY A 3 -8.14 -35.30 0.62
CA GLY A 3 -6.72 -35.18 0.25
C GLY A 3 -6.06 -33.90 0.77
N ILE A 4 -4.72 -33.84 0.70
CA ILE A 4 -3.89 -32.68 1.09
C ILE A 4 -4.38 -31.36 0.44
N HIS A 5 -4.97 -31.46 -0.76
CA HIS A 5 -5.61 -30.34 -1.46
C HIS A 5 -6.78 -29.73 -0.66
N SER A 6 -7.60 -30.56 -0.01
CA SER A 6 -8.71 -30.10 0.83
C SER A 6 -8.20 -29.39 2.10
N ILE A 7 -7.10 -29.87 2.68
CA ILE A 7 -6.46 -29.23 3.85
C ILE A 7 -5.87 -27.87 3.48
N LYS A 8 -5.13 -27.79 2.37
CA LYS A 8 -4.58 -26.50 1.87
C LYS A 8 -5.70 -25.50 1.57
N ARG A 9 -6.80 -25.95 0.97
CA ARG A 9 -7.98 -25.12 0.69
C ARG A 9 -8.64 -24.63 1.98
N CYS A 10 -8.80 -25.50 2.98
CA CYS A 10 -9.37 -25.12 4.27
C CYS A 10 -8.51 -24.06 4.97
N ARG A 11 -7.18 -24.28 5.03
CA ARG A 11 -6.23 -23.33 5.62
C ARG A 11 -6.29 -21.97 4.95
N GLN A 12 -6.32 -21.92 3.62
CA GLN A 12 -6.39 -20.67 2.87
C GLN A 12 -7.70 -19.92 3.14
N ARG A 13 -8.82 -20.63 3.23
CA ARG A 13 -10.12 -20.02 3.55
C ARG A 13 -10.13 -19.42 4.95
N ILE A 14 -9.65 -20.16 5.95
CA ILE A 14 -9.54 -19.68 7.32
C ILE A 14 -8.66 -18.43 7.39
N ALA A 15 -7.48 -18.45 6.78
CA ALA A 15 -6.59 -17.29 6.75
C ALA A 15 -7.24 -16.06 6.08
N ASN A 16 -7.99 -16.25 5.00
CA ASN A 16 -8.68 -15.16 4.32
C ASN A 16 -9.83 -14.58 5.17
N LEU A 17 -10.55 -15.42 5.92
CA LEU A 17 -11.57 -14.98 6.86
C LEU A 17 -10.96 -14.12 7.97
N TYR A 18 -9.90 -14.59 8.62
CA TYR A 18 -9.19 -13.82 9.65
C TYR A 18 -8.67 -12.48 9.13
N GLN A 19 -8.12 -12.45 7.92
CA GLN A 19 -7.67 -11.20 7.31
C GLN A 19 -8.81 -10.21 7.05
N ARG A 20 -9.98 -10.71 6.63
CA ARG A 20 -11.17 -9.89 6.40
C ARG A 20 -11.74 -9.36 7.71
N GLU A 21 -11.85 -10.19 8.74
CA GLU A 21 -12.35 -9.76 10.05
C GLU A 21 -11.46 -8.68 10.66
N HIS A 22 -10.15 -8.89 10.63
CA HIS A 22 -9.20 -7.90 11.16
C HIS A 22 -9.23 -6.59 10.35
N LEU A 23 -9.44 -6.67 9.03
CA LEU A 23 -9.62 -5.47 8.20
C LEU A 23 -10.88 -4.71 8.60
N MET A 24 -12.00 -5.40 8.78
CA MET A 24 -13.26 -4.77 9.17
C MET A 24 -13.14 -4.12 10.54
N GLN A 25 -12.51 -4.79 11.52
CA GLN A 25 -12.24 -4.22 12.84
C GLN A 25 -11.41 -2.95 12.76
N PHE A 26 -10.34 -2.96 11.96
CA PHE A 26 -9.53 -1.76 11.72
C PHE A 26 -10.37 -0.63 11.12
N LEU A 27 -11.14 -0.90 10.06
CA LEU A 27 -11.97 0.10 9.38
C LEU A 27 -13.08 0.66 10.27
N MET A 28 -13.66 -0.15 11.17
CA MET A 28 -14.65 0.32 12.15
C MET A 28 -14.05 1.27 13.18
N GLY A 29 -12.78 1.06 13.57
CA GLY A 29 -12.05 1.92 14.51
C GLY A 29 -11.49 3.20 13.91
N LEU A 30 -11.61 3.42 12.59
CA LEU A 30 -11.18 4.67 11.94
C LEU A 30 -12.14 5.82 12.25
N ASP A 31 -11.58 7.03 12.36
CA ASP A 31 -12.34 8.27 12.54
C ASP A 31 -13.28 8.57 11.35
N GLU A 32 -14.29 9.39 11.59
CA GLU A 32 -15.30 9.82 10.62
C GLU A 32 -14.69 10.60 9.44
N SER A 33 -13.56 11.28 9.65
CA SER A 33 -12.79 11.95 8.60
C SER A 33 -12.30 10.99 7.49
N PHE A 34 -12.20 9.69 7.79
CA PHE A 34 -11.73 8.65 6.87
C PHE A 34 -12.86 7.91 6.14
N LYS A 35 -14.12 8.36 6.25
CA LYS A 35 -15.27 7.73 5.56
C LYS A 35 -15.04 7.50 4.06
N GLY A 36 -14.43 8.47 3.37
CA GLY A 36 -14.12 8.36 1.93
C GLY A 36 -13.13 7.24 1.63
N ILE A 37 -12.06 7.13 2.41
CA ILE A 37 -11.06 6.05 2.28
C ILE A 37 -11.68 4.70 2.63
N ARG A 38 -12.52 4.65 3.68
CA ARG A 38 -13.23 3.43 4.09
C ARG A 38 -14.07 2.90 2.93
N ASN A 39 -14.84 3.76 2.28
CA ASN A 39 -15.63 3.40 1.11
C ASN A 39 -14.73 2.91 -0.04
N GLN A 40 -13.64 3.63 -0.32
CA GLN A 40 -12.68 3.24 -1.35
C GLN A 40 -12.09 1.84 -1.09
N ILE A 41 -11.68 1.55 0.15
CA ILE A 41 -11.12 0.25 0.54
C ILE A 41 -12.16 -0.87 0.39
N LEU A 42 -13.43 -0.61 0.71
CA LEU A 42 -14.51 -1.59 0.62
C LEU A 42 -14.87 -1.98 -0.82
N ILE A 43 -14.71 -1.06 -1.78
CA ILE A 43 -14.98 -1.32 -3.20
C ILE A 43 -13.76 -1.85 -3.98
N MET A 44 -12.59 -2.00 -3.33
CA MET A 44 -11.40 -2.57 -3.97
C MET A 44 -11.53 -4.09 -4.11
N GLU A 45 -11.36 -4.61 -5.33
CA GLU A 45 -11.29 -6.05 -5.60
C GLU A 45 -9.90 -6.47 -6.13
N PRO A 46 -9.22 -7.46 -5.49
CA PRO A 46 -9.62 -8.16 -4.26
C PRO A 46 -9.45 -7.28 -3.01
N LEU A 47 -10.30 -7.51 -2.01
CA LEU A 47 -10.24 -6.81 -0.72
C LEU A 47 -8.81 -6.81 -0.16
N PRO A 48 -8.24 -5.63 0.15
CA PRO A 48 -6.86 -5.52 0.56
C PRO A 48 -6.63 -6.15 1.95
N SER A 49 -5.40 -6.56 2.23
CA SER A 49 -5.03 -6.96 3.59
C SER A 49 -5.02 -5.73 4.52
N VAL A 50 -5.08 -5.99 5.83
CA VAL A 50 -5.00 -4.93 6.85
C VAL A 50 -3.76 -4.06 6.69
N SER A 51 -2.61 -4.67 6.41
CA SER A 51 -1.35 -3.94 6.19
C SER A 51 -1.44 -2.98 5.01
N LYS A 52 -2.12 -3.37 3.93
CA LYS A 52 -2.33 -2.51 2.76
C LYS A 52 -3.34 -1.41 3.07
N ALA A 53 -4.41 -1.69 3.80
CA ALA A 53 -5.35 -0.68 4.27
C ALA A 53 -4.67 0.37 5.15
N TYR A 54 -3.80 -0.05 6.07
CA TYR A 54 -3.00 0.86 6.90
C TYR A 54 -2.10 1.77 6.06
N ALA A 55 -1.39 1.21 5.07
CA ALA A 55 -0.56 2.00 4.16
C ALA A 55 -1.37 3.02 3.34
N ILE A 56 -2.60 2.68 2.94
CA ILE A 56 -3.50 3.60 2.24
C ILE A 56 -3.90 4.75 3.17
N VAL A 57 -4.34 4.44 4.39
CA VAL A 57 -4.72 5.45 5.39
C VAL A 57 -3.54 6.40 5.67
N LEU A 58 -2.35 5.85 5.93
CA LEU A 58 -1.14 6.63 6.19
C LEU A 58 -0.78 7.54 5.00
N ARG A 59 -0.93 7.06 3.77
CA ARG A 59 -0.66 7.86 2.57
C ARG A 59 -1.64 9.03 2.45
N VAL A 60 -2.91 8.82 2.74
CA VAL A 60 -3.92 9.88 2.66
C VAL A 60 -3.73 10.88 3.78
N GLU A 61 -3.40 10.45 5.00
CA GLU A 61 -3.05 11.36 6.10
C GLU A 61 -1.89 12.28 5.72
N ARG A 62 -0.79 11.70 5.23
CA ARG A 62 0.36 12.50 4.76
C ARG A 62 0.00 13.42 3.61
N GLN A 63 -0.87 12.98 2.70
CA GLN A 63 -1.33 13.84 1.61
C GLN A 63 -2.25 14.95 2.12
N ARG A 64 -3.06 14.70 3.15
CA ARG A 64 -3.94 15.69 3.77
C ARG A 64 -3.13 16.75 4.52
N GLU A 65 -2.11 16.36 5.27
CA GLU A 65 -1.15 17.31 5.87
C GLU A 65 -0.53 18.25 4.82
N VAL A 66 -0.16 17.70 3.65
CA VAL A 66 0.43 18.47 2.54
C VAL A 66 -0.61 19.21 1.70
N SER A 67 -1.89 18.79 1.70
CA SER A 67 -2.96 19.45 0.95
C SER A 67 -3.66 20.53 1.77
N SER A 68 -3.64 20.44 3.10
CA SER A 68 -4.10 21.49 4.00
C SER A 68 -3.24 22.76 3.91
N THR A 69 -2.03 22.69 3.35
CA THR A 69 -1.22 23.86 3.02
C THR A 69 -1.49 24.43 1.61
N TYR A 70 -2.22 23.72 0.75
CA TYR A 70 -2.50 24.15 -0.63
C TYR A 70 -3.93 23.78 -1.05
N GLU A 71 -4.84 24.67 -0.68
CA GLU A 71 -6.25 24.72 -1.06
C GLU A 71 -6.48 24.88 -2.57
N ASN A 72 -6.21 23.85 -3.39
CA ASN A 72 -6.68 23.78 -4.78
C ASN A 72 -6.80 22.31 -5.30
N PRO A 73 -8.01 21.76 -5.50
CA PRO A 73 -8.23 20.36 -5.87
C PRO A 73 -7.76 19.98 -7.29
N THR A 74 -7.52 20.97 -8.15
CA THR A 74 -7.33 20.81 -9.60
C THR A 74 -5.93 20.29 -9.98
N GLN A 75 -4.93 20.41 -9.11
CA GLN A 75 -3.55 20.01 -9.43
C GLN A 75 -3.21 18.55 -9.11
N ASN A 76 -4.04 17.85 -8.30
CA ASN A 76 -3.74 16.49 -7.84
C ASN A 76 -3.99 15.39 -8.90
N MET A 77 -4.67 15.68 -10.01
CA MET A 77 -4.87 14.72 -11.09
C MET A 77 -3.60 14.53 -11.95
N ALA A 78 -2.75 15.57 -12.05
CA ALA A 78 -1.54 15.55 -12.86
C ALA A 78 -0.34 14.80 -12.23
N MET A 79 -0.37 14.55 -10.91
CA MET A 79 0.76 13.90 -10.21
C MET A 79 0.58 12.38 -9.97
N GLN A 80 -0.52 11.77 -10.45
CA GLN A 80 -0.73 10.33 -10.33
C GLN A 80 -0.06 9.48 -11.42
N ALA A 81 0.58 10.09 -12.43
CA ALA A 81 1.33 9.39 -13.47
C ALA A 81 2.78 9.08 -13.07
N ARG A 82 3.00 8.34 -11.95
CA ARG A 82 4.27 7.64 -11.67
C ARG A 82 4.17 6.66 -10.51
N ILE A 83 3.34 5.64 -10.67
CA ILE A 83 3.50 4.38 -9.94
C ILE A 83 3.44 3.21 -10.93
N SER A 84 4.35 3.24 -11.91
CA SER A 84 4.73 2.10 -12.77
C SER A 84 6.19 2.27 -13.14
N GLY A 85 7.07 2.21 -12.14
CA GLY A 85 8.51 2.30 -12.32
C GLY A 85 9.19 1.43 -11.28
N SER A 86 9.42 0.17 -11.66
CA SER A 86 10.24 -0.83 -10.98
C SER A 86 11.30 -0.24 -10.03
N VAL A 87 11.16 -0.51 -8.72
CA VAL A 87 12.26 -0.34 -7.76
C VAL A 87 13.36 -1.33 -8.13
N ASN A 88 14.41 -0.87 -8.82
CA ASN A 88 15.62 -1.64 -9.07
C ASN A 88 16.72 -1.17 -8.11
N VAL A 89 16.77 -1.74 -6.91
CA VAL A 89 17.90 -1.60 -5.98
C VAL A 89 18.96 -2.62 -6.39
N LYS A 90 19.74 -2.31 -7.43
CA LYS A 90 20.98 -3.04 -7.74
C LYS A 90 22.02 -2.09 -8.31
N ASN A 91 23.17 -2.07 -7.62
CA ASN A 91 24.50 -1.61 -8.06
C ASN A 91 24.89 -0.18 -7.62
N GLN A 92 25.16 -0.01 -6.33
CA GLN A 92 25.95 1.12 -5.81
C GLN A 92 27.14 0.64 -4.96
N TRP A 93 27.93 -0.33 -5.47
CA TRP A 93 29.27 -0.63 -4.96
C TRP A 93 30.15 -1.14 -6.11
N VAL A 94 30.31 -0.32 -7.15
CA VAL A 94 31.27 -0.56 -8.23
C VAL A 94 31.96 0.76 -8.56
N LYS A 95 33.25 0.83 -8.19
CA LYS A 95 34.31 1.72 -8.71
C LYS A 95 34.30 3.19 -8.25
N LYS A 96 34.80 3.43 -7.03
CA LYS A 96 35.68 4.59 -6.76
C LYS A 96 37.08 4.04 -6.52
N GLY A 97 37.94 4.14 -7.53
CA GLY A 97 39.31 3.63 -7.47
C GLY A 97 39.95 3.55 -8.83
N ALA A 98 39.97 4.66 -9.56
CA ALA A 98 40.89 4.91 -10.66
C ALA A 98 40.70 6.36 -11.11
N GLN A 99 41.73 7.19 -10.91
CA GLN A 99 42.22 8.29 -11.76
C GLN A 99 42.90 9.32 -10.85
N ASP A 100 44.22 9.19 -10.69
CA ASP A 100 45.07 10.35 -10.93
C ASP A 100 46.35 9.87 -11.63
N LYS A 101 46.65 10.51 -12.75
CA LYS A 101 47.74 10.23 -13.67
C LYS A 101 48.61 11.48 -13.71
N LYS A 102 49.93 11.27 -13.62
CA LYS A 102 50.96 12.13 -14.22
C LYS A 102 50.89 13.63 -13.86
N ASN A 103 51.68 14.02 -12.87
CA ASN A 103 52.79 14.95 -13.09
C ASN A 103 53.83 14.76 -11.98
#